data_AF-A0AAD8IJ86-F1
#
_entry.id   AF-A0AAD8IJ86-F1
#
_cell.length_a   1.000
_cell.length_b   1.000
_cell.length_c   1.000
_cell.angle_alpha   90.00
_cell.angle_beta   90.00
_cell.angle_gamma   90.00
#
_symmetry.space_group_name_H-M   'P 1'
#
loop_
_entity.id
_entity.type
_entity.pdbx_description
1 polymer ?
#
loop_
_entity_poly.entity_id
_entity_poly.type
_entity_poly.pdbx_seq_one_letter_code
_entity_poly.pdbx_strand_id
1 'polypeptide(L)'
;MIVDKMQMILVEVIAGAGLKLVETDEYSESGRGVYPDGLFCMLLNFHERYKHLNLPFIITENGVSDETDLIRRPYMLEHLLAIYAAMLMGVCVLGYLFWTISDNWEWADGYGPKFGLVAVDRLNDLASYNFFTKVATSGIITREERKHAWNELRRAAREKKTRPFYRMVNKNGLMYAGGLDEPMMRAYVERDWKFGHNEMEGPQDS
;
A
#
# COMPACT_ATOMS: atom_id res chain seq x y z
N MET A 1 -7.16 -29.78 14.08
CA MET A 1 -7.67 -28.39 14.14
C MET A 1 -6.60 -27.30 13.98
N ILE A 2 -5.36 -27.47 14.49
CA ILE A 2 -4.24 -26.52 14.23
C ILE A 2 -3.51 -26.85 12.91
N VAL A 3 -3.46 -28.13 12.54
CA VAL A 3 -2.76 -28.61 11.33
C VAL A 3 -3.45 -28.13 10.03
N ASP A 4 -4.79 -28.07 10.01
CA ASP A 4 -5.56 -27.65 8.83
C ASP A 4 -5.40 -26.15 8.50
N LYS A 5 -5.26 -25.29 9.51
CA LYS A 5 -5.05 -23.85 9.28
C LYS A 5 -3.66 -23.54 8.75
N MET A 6 -2.63 -24.28 9.17
CA MET A 6 -1.29 -24.15 8.58
C MET A 6 -1.27 -24.66 7.14
N GLN A 7 -2.01 -25.72 6.82
CA GLN A 7 -2.08 -26.24 5.46
C GLN A 7 -2.79 -25.25 4.51
N MET A 8 -3.79 -24.52 5.00
CA MET A 8 -4.48 -23.49 4.22
C MET A 8 -3.61 -22.24 3.98
N ILE A 9 -2.79 -21.84 4.96
CA ILE A 9 -1.82 -20.73 4.80
C ILE A 9 -0.65 -21.14 3.90
N LEU A 10 -0.23 -22.42 3.93
CA LEU A 10 0.89 -22.93 3.13
C LEU A 10 0.49 -23.13 1.65
N VAL A 11 -0.79 -23.37 1.35
CA VAL A 11 -1.29 -23.51 -0.04
C VAL A 11 -1.25 -22.17 -0.80
N GLU A 12 -1.42 -21.03 -0.12
CA GLU A 12 -1.24 -19.70 -0.75
C GLU A 12 0.21 -19.41 -1.16
N VAL A 13 1.18 -20.08 -0.55
CA VAL A 13 2.62 -19.78 -0.73
C VAL A 13 3.26 -20.58 -1.88
N ILE A 14 2.59 -21.61 -2.44
CA ILE A 14 3.25 -22.56 -3.37
C ILE A 14 2.62 -22.66 -4.78
N ALA A 15 1.46 -22.06 -5.06
CA ALA A 15 0.87 -22.14 -6.41
C ALA A 15 0.67 -20.75 -7.04
N GLY A 16 1.23 -20.57 -8.25
CA GLY A 16 0.93 -19.46 -9.17
C GLY A 16 -0.50 -19.46 -9.69
N ALA A 17 -1.49 -19.63 -8.81
CA ALA A 17 -2.89 -19.38 -9.10
C ALA A 17 -3.14 -17.88 -8.89
N GLY A 18 -3.42 -17.17 -9.99
CA GLY A 18 -3.69 -15.74 -9.96
C GLY A 18 -4.70 -15.34 -8.89
N LEU A 19 -4.44 -14.23 -8.18
CA LEU A 19 -5.36 -13.72 -7.16
C LEU A 19 -6.70 -13.35 -7.80
N LYS A 20 -7.81 -13.74 -7.18
CA LYS A 20 -9.14 -13.37 -7.66
C LYS A 20 -9.35 -11.88 -7.52
N LEU A 21 -9.80 -11.22 -8.59
CA LEU A 21 -10.20 -9.83 -8.53
C LEU A 21 -11.50 -9.70 -7.72
N VAL A 22 -11.47 -8.85 -6.70
CA VAL A 22 -12.66 -8.44 -5.94
C VAL A 22 -12.98 -7.00 -6.34
N GLU A 23 -14.09 -6.78 -7.03
CA GLU A 23 -14.44 -5.47 -7.59
C GLU A 23 -14.51 -4.35 -6.55
N THR A 24 -14.89 -4.69 -5.32
CA THR A 24 -15.06 -3.74 -4.21
C THR A 24 -13.77 -3.41 -3.47
N ASP A 25 -12.69 -4.16 -3.72
CA ASP A 25 -11.41 -3.95 -3.04
C ASP A 25 -10.54 -2.95 -3.80
N GLU A 26 -9.74 -2.19 -3.07
CA GLU A 26 -8.78 -1.26 -3.66
C GLU A 26 -7.50 -2.02 -4.02
N TYR A 27 -7.05 -1.85 -5.26
CA TYR A 27 -5.80 -2.42 -5.75
C TYR A 27 -4.92 -1.34 -6.37
N SER A 28 -3.61 -1.50 -6.24
CA SER A 28 -2.64 -0.75 -7.04
C SER A 28 -2.79 -1.01 -8.54
N GLU A 29 -2.15 -0.20 -9.37
CA GLU A 29 -2.11 -0.43 -10.83
C GLU A 29 -1.50 -1.80 -11.20
N SER A 30 -0.57 -2.31 -10.40
CA SER A 30 0.03 -3.64 -10.50
C SER A 30 -0.82 -4.75 -9.85
N GLY A 31 -2.08 -4.47 -9.49
CA GLY A 31 -3.01 -5.46 -8.95
C GLY A 31 -2.68 -6.00 -7.56
N ARG A 32 -1.94 -5.24 -6.76
CA ARG A 32 -1.67 -5.58 -5.35
C ARG A 32 -2.75 -4.93 -4.48
N GLY A 33 -3.39 -5.70 -3.61
CA GLY A 33 -4.43 -5.17 -2.71
C GLY A 33 -3.85 -4.14 -1.72
N VAL A 34 -4.61 -3.06 -1.47
CA VAL A 34 -4.23 -2.05 -0.47
C VAL A 34 -4.74 -2.48 0.89
N TYR A 35 -3.82 -2.83 1.81
CA TYR A 35 -4.18 -3.41 3.10
C TYR A 35 -3.19 -3.05 4.23
N PRO A 36 -3.30 -1.84 4.83
CA PRO A 36 -2.37 -1.39 5.87
C PRO A 36 -2.41 -2.23 7.16
N ASP A 37 -3.58 -2.77 7.53
CA ASP A 37 -3.73 -3.67 8.68
C ASP A 37 -2.88 -4.94 8.55
N GLY A 38 -2.55 -5.35 7.32
CA GLY A 38 -1.64 -6.46 7.04
C GLY A 38 -0.23 -6.18 7.53
N LEU A 39 0.29 -4.96 7.34
CA LEU A 39 1.62 -4.58 7.81
C LEU A 39 1.70 -4.59 9.35
N PHE A 40 0.68 -4.05 10.01
CA PHE A 40 0.57 -4.08 11.47
C PHE A 40 0.55 -5.52 12.01
N CYS A 41 -0.33 -6.37 11.46
CA CYS A 41 -0.42 -7.79 11.84
C CYS A 41 0.92 -8.51 11.62
N MET A 42 1.58 -8.25 10.49
CA MET A 42 2.88 -8.84 10.17
C MET A 42 3.95 -8.43 11.20
N LEU A 43 4.01 -7.15 11.57
CA LEU A 43 4.97 -6.65 12.55
C LEU A 43 4.79 -7.28 13.93
N LEU A 44 3.55 -7.40 14.41
CA LEU A 44 3.26 -8.08 15.69
C LEU A 44 3.66 -9.56 15.65
N ASN A 45 3.30 -10.25 14.55
CA ASN A 45 3.64 -11.67 14.39
C ASN A 45 5.15 -11.91 14.34
N PHE A 46 5.89 -11.04 13.63
CA PHE A 46 7.35 -11.13 13.55
C PHE A 46 8.00 -10.78 14.87
N HIS A 47 7.53 -9.73 15.54
CA HIS A 47 8.00 -9.38 16.88
C HIS A 47 7.82 -10.55 17.83
N GLU A 48 6.63 -11.13 17.92
CA GLU A 48 6.39 -12.25 18.82
C GLU A 48 7.25 -13.48 18.50
N ARG A 49 7.44 -13.77 17.20
CA ARG A 49 8.28 -14.88 16.75
C ARG A 49 9.75 -14.70 17.10
N TYR A 50 10.28 -13.47 17.01
CA TYR A 50 11.71 -13.20 17.10
C TYR A 50 12.13 -12.37 18.33
N LYS A 51 11.22 -12.04 19.26
CA LYS A 51 11.52 -11.20 20.45
C LYS A 51 12.66 -11.73 21.32
N HIS A 52 12.88 -13.04 21.34
CA HIS A 52 13.99 -13.67 22.06
C HIS A 52 15.38 -13.28 21.53
N LEU A 53 15.48 -12.78 20.30
CA LEU A 53 16.72 -12.28 19.70
C LEU A 53 16.98 -10.81 20.01
N ASN A 54 15.98 -10.09 20.54
CA ASN A 54 16.03 -8.65 20.82
C ASN A 54 16.53 -7.81 19.62
N LEU A 55 16.08 -8.17 18.42
CA LEU A 55 16.47 -7.50 17.18
C LEU A 55 15.47 -6.39 16.81
N PRO A 56 15.96 -5.22 16.38
CA PRO A 56 15.11 -4.21 15.76
C PRO A 56 14.72 -4.57 14.32
N PHE A 57 13.65 -3.96 13.83
CA PHE A 57 13.19 -4.07 12.44
C PHE A 57 13.44 -2.78 11.65
N ILE A 58 13.68 -2.91 10.35
CA ILE A 58 13.61 -1.83 9.37
C ILE A 58 12.60 -2.26 8.32
N ILE A 59 11.65 -1.37 7.98
CA ILE A 59 10.79 -1.59 6.83
C ILE A 59 11.61 -1.21 5.60
N THR A 60 12.14 -2.21 4.91
CA THR A 60 13.05 -2.01 3.78
C THR A 60 12.32 -1.62 2.50
N GLU A 61 11.06 -2.05 2.35
CA GLU A 61 10.21 -1.68 1.23
C GLU A 61 8.75 -1.62 1.68
N ASN A 62 8.10 -0.51 1.33
CA ASN A 62 6.65 -0.37 1.35
C ASN A 62 6.27 0.70 0.34
N GLY A 63 5.30 0.42 -0.53
CA GLY A 63 5.00 1.28 -1.66
C GLY A 63 3.81 0.79 -2.46
N VAL A 64 3.34 1.63 -3.38
CA VAL A 64 2.17 1.35 -4.21
C VAL A 64 2.38 1.92 -5.61
N SER A 65 2.01 1.15 -6.63
CA SER A 65 1.95 1.65 -8.01
C SER A 65 0.68 2.48 -8.21
N ASP A 66 0.84 3.75 -8.55
CA ASP A 66 -0.23 4.73 -8.74
C ASP A 66 0.28 5.97 -9.51
N GLU A 67 0.03 6.04 -10.81
CA GLU A 67 0.47 7.16 -11.64
C GLU A 67 -0.16 8.50 -11.26
N THR A 68 -1.34 8.46 -10.62
CA THR A 68 -2.16 9.65 -10.31
C THR A 68 -1.87 10.28 -8.96
N ASP A 69 -1.16 9.54 -8.09
CA ASP A 69 -0.84 9.90 -6.71
C ASP A 69 -2.05 9.93 -5.73
N LEU A 70 -3.24 9.56 -6.19
CA LEU A 70 -4.49 9.57 -5.41
C LEU A 70 -4.55 8.44 -4.35
N ILE A 71 -3.93 7.29 -4.62
CA ILE A 71 -3.81 6.16 -3.68
C ILE A 71 -2.51 6.29 -2.88
N ARG A 72 -1.41 6.72 -3.49
CA ARG A 72 -0.08 6.73 -2.88
C ARG A 72 -0.04 7.50 -1.57
N ARG A 73 -0.64 8.70 -1.54
CA ARG A 73 -0.64 9.52 -0.32
C ARG A 73 -1.40 8.88 0.83
N PRO A 74 -2.69 8.49 0.71
CA PRO A 74 -3.36 7.78 1.80
C PRO A 74 -2.67 6.43 2.10
N TYR A 75 -2.08 5.75 1.11
CA TYR A 75 -1.39 4.47 1.33
C TYR A 75 -0.24 4.66 2.31
N MET A 76 0.63 5.62 2.04
CA MET A 76 1.77 5.93 2.88
C MET A 76 1.34 6.37 4.29
N LEU A 77 0.32 7.23 4.39
CA LEU A 77 -0.26 7.65 5.67
C LEU A 77 -0.71 6.47 6.52
N GLU A 78 -1.54 5.58 5.96
CA GLU A 78 -2.12 4.47 6.71
C GLU A 78 -1.07 3.41 7.09
N HIS A 79 -0.07 3.17 6.25
CA HIS A 79 1.02 2.23 6.58
C HIS A 79 1.98 2.81 7.65
N LEU A 80 2.23 4.12 7.65
CA LEU A 80 3.00 4.77 8.71
C LEU A 80 2.25 4.74 10.06
N LEU A 81 0.92 4.92 10.04
CA LEU A 81 0.08 4.74 11.23
C LEU A 81 0.10 3.28 11.72
N ALA A 82 0.07 2.30 10.81
CA ALA A 82 0.20 0.89 11.14
C ALA A 82 1.56 0.56 11.80
N ILE A 83 2.65 1.15 11.31
CA ILE A 83 3.98 1.02 11.93
C ILE A 83 3.99 1.65 13.32
N TYR A 84 3.49 2.88 13.44
CA TYR A 84 3.41 3.59 14.72
C TYR A 84 2.60 2.81 15.77
N ALA A 85 1.47 2.22 15.36
CA ALA A 85 0.66 1.34 16.19
C ALA A 85 1.44 0.13 16.71
N ALA A 86 2.20 -0.53 15.84
CA ALA A 86 3.04 -1.65 16.24
C ALA A 86 4.13 -1.20 17.23
N MET A 87 4.72 -0.02 17.04
CA MET A 87 5.69 0.55 17.98
C MET A 87 5.08 0.80 19.36
N LEU A 88 3.84 1.29 19.43
CA LEU A 88 3.11 1.44 20.70
C LEU A 88 2.88 0.10 21.41
N MET A 89 2.86 -1.01 20.68
CA MET A 89 2.75 -2.37 21.22
C MET A 89 4.10 -3.02 21.55
N GLY A 90 5.21 -2.28 21.48
CA GLY A 90 6.54 -2.75 21.85
C GLY A 90 7.40 -3.26 20.69
N VAL A 91 6.93 -3.17 19.45
CA VAL A 91 7.74 -3.53 18.28
C VAL A 91 8.81 -2.47 18.05
N CYS A 92 10.09 -2.84 18.14
CA CYS A 92 11.20 -1.94 17.87
C CYS A 92 11.41 -1.77 16.34
N VAL A 93 10.91 -0.67 15.77
CA VAL A 93 11.13 -0.29 14.37
C VAL A 93 12.09 0.89 14.31
N LEU A 94 13.21 0.75 13.59
CA LEU A 94 14.26 1.77 13.47
C LEU A 94 14.06 2.72 12.30
N GLY A 95 13.35 2.29 11.26
CA GLY A 95 13.24 3.08 10.06
C GLY A 95 12.25 2.52 9.04
N TYR A 96 11.91 3.39 8.10
CA TYR A 96 10.97 3.15 7.02
C TYR A 96 11.57 3.65 5.70
N LEU A 97 11.71 2.74 4.74
CA LEU A 97 12.18 3.03 3.40
C LEU A 97 11.01 2.86 2.42
N PHE A 98 10.55 3.98 1.87
CA PHE A 98 9.48 3.97 0.86
C PHE A 98 10.03 3.40 -0.46
N TRP A 99 9.29 2.46 -1.06
CA TRP A 99 9.53 2.01 -2.43
C TRP A 99 8.65 2.83 -3.38
N THR A 100 9.17 3.82 -4.09
CA THR A 100 10.59 4.20 -4.23
C THR A 100 10.72 5.70 -4.50
N ILE A 101 11.95 6.24 -4.52
CA ILE A 101 12.19 7.66 -4.79
C ILE A 101 11.71 8.04 -6.19
N SER A 102 12.05 7.28 -7.22
CA SER A 102 11.67 7.55 -8.61
C SER A 102 10.95 6.37 -9.25
N ASP A 103 10.17 6.61 -10.30
CA ASP A 103 9.71 5.52 -11.14
C ASP A 103 10.89 4.68 -11.64
N ASN A 104 10.67 3.38 -11.81
CA ASN A 104 11.70 2.42 -12.20
C ASN A 104 11.10 1.30 -13.07
N TRP A 105 11.96 0.38 -13.54
CA TRP A 105 11.56 -0.80 -14.28
C TRP A 105 11.08 -1.90 -13.32
N GLU A 106 9.77 -2.14 -13.26
CA GLU A 106 9.16 -3.15 -12.39
C GLU A 106 9.22 -4.54 -13.03
N TRP A 107 10.43 -5.09 -13.18
CA TRP A 107 10.65 -6.49 -13.58
C TRP A 107 9.85 -6.92 -14.82
N ALA A 108 8.96 -7.91 -14.68
CA ALA A 108 8.12 -8.42 -15.75
C ALA A 108 7.00 -7.45 -16.16
N ASP A 109 6.66 -6.46 -15.32
CA ASP A 109 5.65 -5.45 -15.58
C ASP A 109 6.19 -4.23 -16.34
N GLY A 110 7.51 -4.16 -16.55
CA GLY A 110 8.17 -3.09 -17.29
C GLY A 110 7.97 -1.70 -16.66
N TYR A 111 7.77 -0.68 -17.48
CA TYR A 111 7.59 0.70 -17.01
C TYR A 111 6.12 1.09 -16.77
N GLY A 112 5.15 0.19 -16.96
CA GLY A 112 3.73 0.52 -16.84
C GLY A 112 3.37 1.04 -15.44
N PRO A 113 3.40 0.18 -14.41
CA PRO A 113 3.09 0.58 -13.03
C PRO A 113 4.06 1.64 -12.49
N LYS A 114 3.53 2.70 -11.85
CA LYS A 114 4.35 3.82 -11.37
C LYS A 114 4.51 3.81 -9.85
N PHE A 115 5.70 3.47 -9.33
CA PHE A 115 5.94 3.41 -7.88
C PHE A 115 6.59 4.65 -7.27
N GLY A 116 7.19 5.52 -8.09
CA GLY A 116 8.00 6.63 -7.60
C GLY A 116 7.22 7.66 -6.79
N LEU A 117 7.86 8.23 -5.76
CA LEU A 117 7.47 9.53 -5.19
C LEU A 117 7.72 10.66 -6.21
N VAL A 118 8.72 10.50 -7.07
CA VAL A 118 9.03 11.41 -8.17
C VAL A 118 8.79 10.68 -9.49
N ALA A 119 8.06 11.35 -10.37
CA ALA A 119 7.84 10.88 -11.72
C ALA A 119 9.11 10.99 -12.57
N VAL A 120 9.44 9.96 -13.35
CA VAL A 120 10.48 10.06 -14.39
C VAL A 120 9.81 10.53 -15.70
N ASP A 121 10.32 11.62 -16.28
CA ASP A 121 9.87 12.19 -17.57
C ASP A 121 8.39 12.63 -17.64
N ARG A 122 7.81 13.02 -16.51
CA ARG A 122 6.51 13.71 -16.44
C ARG A 122 6.75 15.15 -15.98
N LEU A 123 6.04 16.12 -16.57
CA LEU A 123 6.20 17.56 -16.26
C LEU A 123 5.80 17.95 -14.82
N ASN A 124 5.33 17.01 -14.00
CA ASN A 124 4.72 17.28 -12.70
C ASN A 124 5.44 16.51 -11.58
N ASP A 125 5.83 17.23 -10.53
CA ASP A 125 6.16 16.64 -9.24
C ASP A 125 4.90 16.04 -8.61
N LEU A 126 5.01 14.86 -8.00
CA LEU A 126 3.89 14.24 -7.28
C LEU A 126 3.78 14.84 -5.87
N ALA A 127 2.55 15.02 -5.39
CA ALA A 127 2.28 15.59 -4.08
C ALA A 127 2.83 14.72 -2.94
N SER A 128 2.91 13.41 -3.15
CA SER A 128 3.48 12.43 -2.23
C SER A 128 4.95 12.65 -1.92
N TYR A 129 5.77 13.16 -2.86
CA TYR A 129 7.18 13.49 -2.57
C TYR A 129 7.29 14.59 -1.51
N ASN A 130 6.55 15.68 -1.69
CA ASN A 130 6.51 16.79 -0.74
C ASN A 130 5.98 16.33 0.62
N PHE A 131 4.95 15.48 0.60
CA PHE A 131 4.40 14.90 1.82
C PHE A 131 5.40 13.97 2.52
N PHE A 132 6.10 13.09 1.80
CA PHE A 132 7.14 12.23 2.37
C PHE A 132 8.29 13.04 2.96
N THR A 133 8.74 14.09 2.27
CA THR A 133 9.77 15.02 2.76
C THR A 133 9.34 15.68 4.07
N LYS A 134 8.08 16.12 4.16
CA LYS A 134 7.53 16.69 5.39
C LYS A 134 7.52 15.68 6.53
N VAL A 135 7.04 14.45 6.30
CA VAL A 135 7.01 13.41 7.34
C VAL A 135 8.43 13.04 7.77
N ALA A 136 9.37 12.88 6.83
CA ALA A 136 10.74 12.53 7.13
C ALA A 136 11.47 13.63 7.95
N THR A 137 11.14 14.90 7.72
CA THR A 137 11.76 16.03 8.42
C THR A 137 11.09 16.40 9.74
N SER A 138 9.77 16.20 9.87
CA SER A 138 9.02 16.55 11.08
C SER A 138 8.70 15.36 12.00
N GLY A 139 8.65 14.14 11.47
CA GLY A 139 8.15 12.96 12.18
C GLY A 139 6.65 12.99 12.46
N ILE A 140 5.90 13.93 11.89
CA ILE A 140 4.50 14.20 12.24
C ILE A 140 3.58 13.94 11.04
N ILE A 141 2.43 13.33 11.33
CA ILE A 141 1.30 13.18 10.41
C ILE A 141 0.08 13.81 11.08
N THR A 142 -0.49 14.86 10.49
CA THR A 142 -1.64 15.54 11.08
C THR A 142 -2.98 14.92 10.65
N ARG A 143 -4.02 15.16 11.46
CA ARG A 143 -5.39 14.73 11.15
C ARG A 143 -5.91 15.36 9.86
N GLU A 144 -5.61 16.64 9.64
CA GLU A 144 -6.04 17.36 8.44
C GLU A 144 -5.36 16.82 7.18
N GLU A 145 -4.09 16.40 7.25
CA GLU A 145 -3.41 15.75 6.12
C GLU A 145 -4.02 14.41 5.78
N ARG A 146 -4.31 13.59 6.80
CA ARG A 146 -5.01 12.31 6.63
C ARG A 146 -6.38 12.54 5.99
N LYS A 147 -7.16 13.46 6.54
CA LYS A 147 -8.50 13.81 6.03
C LYS A 147 -8.46 14.32 4.60
N HIS A 148 -7.51 15.19 4.27
CA HIS A 148 -7.34 15.74 2.93
C HIS A 148 -7.00 14.64 1.91
N ALA A 149 -6.02 13.77 2.20
CA ALA A 149 -5.65 12.66 1.33
C ALA A 149 -6.84 11.72 1.04
N TRP A 150 -7.64 11.40 2.07
CA TRP A 150 -8.83 10.58 1.91
C TRP A 150 -9.96 11.27 1.14
N ASN A 151 -10.13 12.58 1.33
CA ASN A 151 -11.15 13.34 0.60
C ASN A 151 -10.85 13.37 -0.90
N GLU A 152 -9.58 13.50 -1.29
CA GLU A 152 -9.15 13.46 -2.69
C GLU A 152 -9.45 12.11 -3.34
N LEU A 153 -9.07 11.01 -2.69
CA LEU A 153 -9.36 9.65 -3.17
C LEU A 153 -10.86 9.38 -3.28
N ARG A 154 -11.64 9.73 -2.24
CA ARG A 154 -13.10 9.56 -2.24
C ARG A 154 -13.79 10.40 -3.30
N ARG A 155 -13.30 11.62 -3.54
CA ARG A 155 -13.80 12.47 -4.63
C ARG A 155 -13.57 11.80 -5.97
N ALA A 156 -12.37 11.27 -6.22
CA ALA A 156 -12.07 10.56 -7.46
C ALA A 156 -12.96 9.32 -7.67
N ALA A 157 -13.26 8.57 -6.62
CA ALA A 157 -14.20 7.45 -6.66
C ALA A 157 -15.62 7.88 -7.02
N ARG A 158 -16.16 8.93 -6.37
CA ARG A 158 -17.50 9.47 -6.67
C ARG A 158 -17.62 10.04 -8.08
N GLU A 159 -16.54 10.67 -8.57
CA GLU A 159 -16.44 11.19 -9.93
C GLU A 159 -16.21 10.08 -10.97
N LYS A 160 -16.11 8.81 -10.54
CA LYS A 160 -15.83 7.64 -11.40
C LYS A 160 -14.57 7.83 -12.25
N LYS A 161 -13.57 8.53 -11.70
CA LYS A 161 -12.26 8.62 -12.34
C LYS A 161 -11.69 7.22 -12.49
N THR A 162 -10.92 7.04 -13.55
CA THR A 162 -10.25 5.78 -13.85
C THR A 162 -8.74 5.96 -13.76
N ARG A 163 -8.05 4.83 -13.60
CA ARG A 163 -6.60 4.73 -13.60
C ARG A 163 -6.18 3.46 -14.36
N PRO A 164 -4.93 3.38 -14.85
CA PRO A 164 -4.41 2.16 -15.42
C PRO A 164 -4.44 0.98 -14.45
N PHE A 165 -4.67 -0.20 -14.99
CA PHE A 165 -4.63 -1.46 -14.29
C PHE A 165 -3.90 -2.49 -15.16
N TYR A 166 -2.63 -2.72 -14.82
CA TYR A 166 -1.68 -3.58 -15.54
C TYR A 166 -1.85 -5.06 -15.17
N ARG A 167 -3.09 -5.50 -15.02
CA ARG A 167 -3.46 -6.91 -14.80
C ARG A 167 -4.68 -7.24 -15.62
N MET A 168 -4.59 -8.29 -16.43
CA MET A 168 -5.76 -8.86 -17.08
C MET A 168 -6.49 -9.82 -16.15
N VAL A 169 -7.79 -9.99 -16.40
CA VAL A 169 -8.65 -10.89 -15.63
C VAL A 169 -9.21 -11.94 -16.58
N ASN A 170 -9.00 -13.21 -16.25
CA ASN A 170 -9.54 -14.30 -17.07
C ASN A 170 -11.04 -14.50 -16.82
N LYS A 171 -11.68 -15.38 -17.59
CA LYS A 171 -13.11 -15.72 -17.47
C LYS A 171 -13.55 -16.21 -16.07
N ASN A 172 -12.60 -16.65 -15.23
CA ASN A 172 -12.87 -17.12 -13.87
C ASN A 172 -12.64 -16.02 -12.82
N GLY A 173 -12.32 -14.78 -13.23
CA GLY A 173 -12.04 -13.67 -12.33
C GLY A 173 -10.62 -13.66 -11.74
N LEU A 174 -9.70 -14.49 -12.24
CA LEU A 174 -8.32 -14.53 -11.71
C LEU A 174 -7.44 -13.53 -12.47
N MET A 175 -6.69 -12.73 -11.71
CA MET A 175 -5.73 -11.76 -12.23
C MET A 175 -4.46 -12.45 -12.70
N TYR A 176 -3.90 -12.00 -13.82
CA TYR A 176 -2.60 -12.45 -14.33
C TYR A 176 -1.83 -11.30 -14.99
N ALA A 177 -0.53 -11.49 -15.19
CA ALA A 177 0.32 -10.52 -15.88
C ALA A 177 -0.15 -10.36 -17.33
N GLY A 178 -0.62 -9.17 -17.68
CA GLY A 178 -1.17 -8.83 -18.98
C GLY A 178 -1.64 -7.37 -19.00
N GLY A 179 -1.77 -6.79 -20.20
CA GLY A 179 -2.11 -5.37 -20.34
C GLY A 179 -0.97 -4.43 -19.92
N LEU A 180 0.29 -4.85 -20.15
CA LEU A 180 1.47 -4.05 -19.81
C LEU A 180 1.68 -2.88 -20.77
N ASP A 181 1.48 -3.12 -22.07
CA ASP A 181 1.57 -2.09 -23.12
C ASP A 181 0.28 -1.28 -23.24
N GLU A 182 -0.87 -1.96 -23.09
CA GLU A 182 -2.21 -1.37 -23.15
C GLU A 182 -2.99 -1.76 -21.88
N PRO A 183 -2.91 -0.95 -20.81
CA PRO A 183 -3.58 -1.26 -19.56
C PRO A 183 -5.09 -1.13 -19.69
N MET A 184 -5.81 -1.96 -18.92
CA MET A 184 -7.24 -1.74 -18.72
C MET A 184 -7.42 -0.51 -17.82
N MET A 185 -8.47 0.27 -18.06
CA MET A 185 -8.82 1.38 -17.19
C MET A 185 -9.77 0.90 -16.10
N ARG A 186 -9.38 1.06 -14.84
CA ARG A 186 -10.18 0.68 -13.67
C ARG A 186 -10.63 1.91 -12.91
N ALA A 187 -11.90 1.94 -12.51
CA ALA A 187 -12.43 3.02 -11.67
C ALA A 187 -11.91 2.93 -10.22
N TYR A 188 -11.75 4.08 -9.58
CA TYR A 188 -11.56 4.12 -8.13
C TYR A 188 -12.78 3.55 -7.39
N VAL A 189 -12.54 2.86 -6.27
CA VAL A 189 -13.59 2.24 -5.47
C VAL A 189 -13.89 3.07 -4.23
N GLU A 190 -15.16 3.16 -3.83
CA GLU A 190 -15.55 3.77 -2.55
C GLU A 190 -15.34 2.80 -1.38
N ARG A 191 -14.09 2.36 -1.18
CA ARG A 191 -13.69 1.46 -0.10
C ARG A 191 -12.95 2.22 0.99
N ASP A 192 -13.38 2.07 2.24
CA ASP A 192 -12.62 2.57 3.40
C ASP A 192 -11.64 1.49 3.87
N TRP A 193 -10.36 1.71 3.56
CA TRP A 193 -9.24 0.87 3.98
C TRP A 193 -8.33 1.58 5.00
N LYS A 194 -8.83 2.61 5.70
CA LYS A 194 -8.09 3.25 6.79
C LYS A 194 -7.64 2.21 7.80
N PHE A 195 -6.38 2.33 8.20
CA PHE A 195 -5.81 1.54 9.27
C PHE A 195 -6.62 1.74 10.55
N GLY A 196 -6.98 0.64 11.20
CA GLY A 196 -7.75 0.64 12.45
C GLY A 196 -9.18 1.16 12.32
N HIS A 197 -9.77 1.23 11.12
CA HIS A 197 -11.18 1.58 10.89
C HIS A 197 -11.70 2.83 11.64
N ASN A 198 -10.85 3.86 11.79
CA ASN A 198 -11.06 5.12 12.53
C ASN A 198 -10.81 5.09 14.06
N GLU A 199 -10.34 3.98 14.65
CA GLU A 199 -10.01 3.91 16.10
C GLU A 199 -8.63 4.48 16.44
N MET A 200 -7.72 4.49 15.46
CA MET A 200 -6.37 5.04 15.60
C MET A 200 -6.33 6.45 15.02
N GLU A 201 -6.47 7.46 15.89
CA GLU A 201 -6.11 8.83 15.58
C GLU A 201 -4.58 8.95 15.70
N GLY A 202 -3.89 9.53 14.71
CA GLY A 202 -2.43 9.60 14.67
C GLY A 202 -1.80 10.31 15.88
N PRO A 203 -0.45 10.47 15.91
CA PRO A 203 0.23 11.18 16.99
C PRO A 203 -0.48 12.51 17.22
N GLN A 204 -1.11 12.66 18.38
CA GLN A 204 -1.96 13.82 18.64
C GLN A 204 -1.10 15.06 18.61
N ASP A 205 -1.53 16.06 17.85
CA ASP A 205 -0.91 17.38 17.76
C ASP A 205 -0.66 17.89 19.19
N SER A 206 0.59 17.82 19.66
CA SER A 206 1.08 18.41 20.89
C SER A 206 1.77 19.72 20.60
#